data_AF-A0A7J6VFE7-F1
#
_entry.id   AF-A0A7J6VFE7-F1
#
_cell.length_a   1.000
_cell.length_b   1.000
_cell.length_c   1.000
_cell.angle_alpha   90.00
_cell.angle_beta   90.00
_cell.angle_gamma   90.00
#
_symmetry.space_group_name_H-M   'P 1'
#
loop_
_entity.id
_entity.type
_entity.pdbx_description
1 polymer ?
#
loop_
_entity_poly.entity_id
_entity_poly.type
_entity_poly.pdbx_seq_one_letter_code
_entity_poly.pdbx_strand_id
1 'polypeptide(L)' 'MADLFVKQAKEYLQTRPSYPAKLVEFIASKTPNHDLVWDDGCGSGQAAIL' A
#
# COMPACT_ATOMS: atom_id res chain seq x y z
N MET A 1 -1.98 19.20 8.51
CA MET A 1 -2.70 18.00 8.00
C MET A 1 -2.00 16.71 8.37
N ALA A 2 -0.66 16.62 8.28
CA ALA A 2 0.10 15.39 8.60
C ALA A 2 -0.22 14.77 9.97
N ASP A 3 -0.45 15.59 11.01
CA ASP A 3 -0.66 15.08 12.36
C ASP A 3 -2.09 14.63 12.68
N LEU A 4 -3.06 14.91 11.79
CA LEU A 4 -4.48 14.65 12.05
C LEU A 4 -4.82 13.15 12.15
N PHE A 5 -3.98 12.29 11.55
CA PHE A 5 -4.26 10.87 11.39
C PHE A 5 -3.26 9.96 12.12
N VAL A 6 -2.33 10.50 12.91
CA VAL A 6 -1.24 9.71 13.54
C VAL A 6 -1.79 8.61 14.45
N LYS A 7 -2.85 8.90 15.21
CA LYS A 7 -3.47 7.91 16.11
C LYS A 7 -4.19 6.81 15.31
N GLN A 8 -5.00 7.21 14.35
CA GLN A 8 -5.80 6.33 13.52
C GLN A 8 -4.94 5.48 12.59
N ALA A 9 -3.81 6.00 12.10
CA ALA A 9 -2.89 5.27 11.24
C ALA A 9 -2.31 4.02 11.92
N LYS A 10 -2.03 4.09 13.23
CA LYS A 10 -1.56 2.93 14.00
C LYS A 10 -2.64 1.85 14.13
N GLU A 11 -3.87 2.24 14.46
CA GLU A 11 -5.00 1.32 14.55
C GLU A 11 -5.36 0.73 13.18
N TYR A 12 -5.34 1.55 12.13
CA TYR A 12 -5.58 1.13 10.75
C TYR A 12 -4.54 0.10 10.30
N LEU A 13 -3.25 0.33 10.58
CA LEU A 13 -2.18 -0.62 10.28
C LEU A 13 -2.42 -2.01 10.92
N GLN A 14 -2.97 -2.06 12.13
CA GLN A 14 -3.20 -3.30 12.86
C GLN A 14 -4.46 -4.06 12.43
N THR A 15 -5.46 -3.35 11.90
CA THR A 15 -6.81 -3.91 11.66
C THR A 15 -7.15 -4.05 10.18
N ARG A 16 -6.42 -3.37 9.27
CA ARG A 16 -6.67 -3.45 7.82
C ARG A 16 -6.44 -4.87 7.28
N PRO A 17 -7.33 -5.38 6.40
CA PRO A 17 -7.16 -6.69 5.77
C PRO A 17 -6.00 -6.65 4.77
N SER A 18 -5.15 -7.67 4.72
CA SER A 18 -4.01 -7.70 3.79
C SER A 18 -4.43 -7.96 2.33
N TYR A 19 -3.59 -7.53 1.38
CA TYR A 19 -3.76 -7.90 -0.03
C TYR A 19 -3.07 -9.24 -0.31
N PRO A 20 -3.65 -10.10 -1.17
CA PRO A 20 -2.95 -11.29 -1.63
C PRO A 20 -1.82 -10.92 -2.60
N ALA A 21 -0.71 -11.67 -2.59
CA ALA A 21 0.42 -11.46 -3.51
C ALA A 21 -0.02 -11.44 -4.99
N LYS A 22 -1.04 -12.23 -5.35
CA LYS A 22 -1.65 -12.27 -6.69
C LYS A 22 -2.14 -10.91 -7.19
N LEU A 23 -2.49 -9.98 -6.30
CA LEU A 23 -2.86 -8.63 -6.69
C LEU A 23 -1.66 -7.88 -7.29
N VAL A 24 -0.51 -7.95 -6.62
CA VAL A 24 0.74 -7.32 -7.08
C VAL A 24 1.21 -7.97 -8.38
N GLU A 25 1.18 -9.30 -8.46
CA GLU A 25 1.50 -10.06 -9.68
C GLU A 25 0.61 -9.62 -10.86
N PHE A 26 -0.70 -9.48 -10.63
CA PHE A 26 -1.63 -9.03 -11.65
C PHE A 26 -1.30 -7.62 -12.13
N ILE A 27 -1.03 -6.68 -11.22
CA ILE A 27 -0.69 -5.30 -11.59
C ILE A 27 0.63 -5.26 -12.37
N ALA A 28 1.67 -5.95 -11.89
CA ALA A 28 2.97 -6.04 -12.56
C ALA A 28 2.85 -6.65 -13.97
N SER A 29 1.93 -7.61 -14.18
CA SER A 29 1.66 -8.18 -15.51
C SER A 29 1.12 -7.17 -16.53
N LYS A 30 0.65 -6.01 -16.07
CA LYS A 30 0.08 -4.94 -16.91
C LYS A 30 1.04 -3.77 -17.12
N THR A 31 2.23 -3.79 -16.49
CA THR A 31 3.22 -2.73 -16.64
C THR A 31 4.46 -3.25 -17.37
N PRO A 32 5.04 -2.46 -18.30
CA PRO A 32 6.21 -2.88 -19.06
C PRO A 32 7.52 -2.81 -18.25
N ASN A 33 7.56 -2.01 -17.18
CA ASN A 33 8.73 -1.84 -16.31
C ASN A 33 8.36 -2.13 -14.85
N HIS A 34 9.33 -2.61 -14.08
CA HIS A 34 9.15 -3.04 -12.69
C HIS A 34 10.15 -2.41 -11.71
N ASP A 35 11.04 -1.53 -12.19
CA ASP A 35 12.10 -0.93 -11.37
C ASP A 35 11.59 0.17 -10.42
N LEU A 36 10.44 0.78 -10.74
CA LEU A 36 9.84 1.87 -9.96
C LEU A 36 8.32 1.85 -10.06
N VAL A 37 7.66 2.09 -8.93
CA VAL A 37 6.21 2.28 -8.83
C VAL A 37 5.91 3.48 -7.92
N TRP A 38 4.80 4.16 -8.18
CA TRP A 38 4.26 5.19 -7.31
C TRP A 38 2.97 4.70 -6.65
N ASP A 39 2.98 4.58 -5.33
CA ASP A 39 1.80 4.25 -4.49
C ASP A 39 1.18 5.55 -3.98
N ASP A 40 0.25 6.12 -4.75
CA ASP A 40 -0.46 7.35 -4.37
C ASP A 40 -1.52 7.06 -3.31
N GLY A 41 -1.61 7.94 -2.30
CA GLY A 41 -2.51 7.73 -1.17
C GLY A 41 -2.19 6.49 -0.33
N CYS A 42 -0.93 6.04 -0.29
CA CYS A 42 -0.49 4.80 0.34
C CYS A 42 -0.81 4.66 1.85
N GLY A 43 -1.18 5.77 2.52
CA GLY A 43 -1.47 5.81 3.94
C GLY A 43 -0.29 5.32 4.76
N SER A 44 -0.51 4.32 5.62
CA SER A 44 0.56 3.62 6.34
C SER A 44 1.24 2.52 5.51
N GLY A 45 1.34 2.70 4.19
CA GLY A 45 2.08 1.87 3.23
C GLY A 45 1.62 0.42 3.14
N GLN A 46 0.35 0.16 2.82
CA GLN A 46 -0.13 -1.24 2.77
C GLN A 46 0.42 -2.01 1.58
N ALA A 47 0.29 -1.44 0.38
CA ALA A 47 0.76 -2.07 -0.84
C ALA A 47 2.29 -1.98 -0.95
N ALA A 48 2.89 -0.91 -0.43
CA ALA A 48 4.34 -0.67 -0.47
C ALA A 48 5.21 -1.64 0.35
N ILE A 49 4.63 -2.45 1.24
CA ILE A 49 5.38 -3.43 2.08
C ILE A 49 5.11 -4.88 1.68
N LEU A 50 4.41 -5.11 0.57
CA LEU A 50 4.15 -6.45 0.05
C LEU A 50 5.34 -7.05 -0.70
#